data_AF-A0A7K3PI98-F1
#
_entry.id   AF-A0A7K3PI98-F1
#
_cell.length_a   1.000
_cell.length_b   1.000
_cell.length_c   1.000
_cell.angle_alpha   90.00
_cell.angle_beta   90.00
_cell.angle_gamma   90.00
#
_symmetry.space_group_name_H-M   'P 1'
#
loop_
_entity.id
_entity.type
_entity.pdbx_description
1 polymer ?
#
loop_
_entity_poly.entity_id
_entity_poly.type
_entity_poly.pdbx_seq_one_letter_code
_entity_poly.pdbx_strand_id
1 'polypeptide(L)'
;STVLFSTHYLEEADAHADRIVVVDRGRVVADGTGDELRRAAGGSRVSVDLAGRPADGLELLPGVRSVEIRGDRALLRSEDSDTTVVALAELGAVRGLEVAPASLDDAFLALTTKTKESVR
;
A
#
# COMPACT_ATOMS: atom_id res chain seq x y z
N SER A 1 -23.84 -8.37 -20.55
CA SER A 1 -22.88 -7.87 -21.55
C SER A 1 -21.51 -7.85 -20.91
N THR A 2 -20.43 -7.97 -21.69
CA THR A 2 -19.05 -7.89 -21.19
C THR A 2 -18.34 -6.78 -21.94
N VAL A 3 -17.72 -5.86 -21.22
CA VAL A 3 -16.97 -4.73 -21.78
C VAL A 3 -15.52 -4.86 -21.34
N LEU A 4 -14.60 -4.62 -22.28
CA LEU A 4 -13.18 -4.48 -22.02
C LEU A 4 -12.79 -3.05 -22.35
N PHE A 5 -12.10 -2.38 -21.43
CA PHE A 5 -11.47 -1.09 -21.68
C PHE A 5 -10.05 -1.11 -21.10
N SER A 6 -9.21 -0.22 -21.59
CA SER A 6 -7.86 -0.01 -21.08
C SER A 6 -7.69 1.44 -20.69
N THR A 7 -7.10 1.69 -19.52
CA THR A 7 -6.76 3.03 -19.04
C THR A 7 -5.39 2.99 -18.40
N HIS A 8 -4.69 4.12 -18.40
CA HIS A 8 -3.50 4.35 -17.59
C HIS A 8 -3.82 5.10 -16.28
N TYR A 9 -5.09 5.46 -16.05
CA TYR A 9 -5.57 6.05 -14.81
C TYR A 9 -6.12 4.95 -13.90
N LEU A 10 -5.41 4.64 -12.82
CA LEU A 10 -5.79 3.57 -11.90
C LEU A 10 -7.11 3.88 -11.17
N GLU A 11 -7.44 5.14 -10.95
CA GLU A 11 -8.73 5.57 -10.39
C GLU A 11 -9.92 5.12 -11.26
N GLU A 12 -9.82 5.24 -12.58
CA GLU A 12 -10.89 4.80 -13.49
C GLU A 12 -11.06 3.28 -13.46
N ALA A 13 -9.94 2.54 -13.41
CA ALA A 13 -9.99 1.08 -13.30
C ALA A 13 -10.65 0.66 -11.98
N ASP A 14 -10.30 1.32 -10.89
CA ASP A 14 -10.83 1.04 -9.56
C ASP A 14 -12.32 1.41 -9.42
N ALA A 15 -12.77 2.50 -10.05
CA ALA A 15 -14.15 2.97 -9.96
C ALA A 15 -15.13 2.20 -10.85
N HIS A 16 -14.65 1.54 -11.92
CA HIS A 16 -15.52 1.01 -12.97
C HIS A 16 -15.30 -0.46 -13.33
N ALA A 17 -14.18 -1.07 -12.93
CA ALA A 17 -13.88 -2.45 -13.31
C ALA A 17 -14.12 -3.43 -12.16
N ASP A 18 -14.90 -4.48 -12.43
CA ASP A 18 -15.02 -5.62 -11.51
C ASP A 18 -13.73 -6.47 -11.45
N ARG A 19 -12.94 -6.42 -12.53
CA ARG A 19 -11.69 -7.18 -12.71
C ARG A 19 -10.65 -6.31 -13.41
N ILE A 20 -9.44 -6.32 -12.86
CA ILE A 20 -8.30 -5.52 -13.30
C ILE A 20 -7.17 -6.47 -13.68
N VAL A 21 -6.65 -6.28 -14.89
CA VAL A 21 -5.49 -7.00 -15.41
C VAL A 21 -4.35 -6.01 -15.58
N VAL A 22 -3.25 -6.22 -14.85
CA VAL A 22 -2.05 -5.40 -14.95
C VAL A 22 -1.10 -6.01 -15.96
N VAL A 23 -0.71 -5.25 -16.96
CA VAL A 23 0.23 -5.66 -18.01
C VAL A 23 1.51 -4.84 -17.89
N ASP A 24 2.65 -5.52 -17.79
CA ASP A 24 3.98 -4.91 -17.83
C ASP A 24 4.82 -5.59 -18.91
N ARG A 25 5.47 -4.79 -19.77
CA ARG A 25 6.30 -5.27 -20.91
C ARG A 25 5.66 -6.40 -21.74
N GLY A 26 4.38 -6.27 -22.04
CA GLY A 26 3.64 -7.25 -22.87
C GLY A 26 3.29 -8.56 -22.16
N ARG A 27 3.39 -8.62 -20.82
CA ARG A 27 3.02 -9.78 -20.01
C ARG A 27 2.03 -9.38 -18.93
N VAL A 28 1.07 -10.27 -18.65
CA VAL A 28 0.18 -10.12 -17.49
C VAL A 28 0.99 -10.37 -16.22
N VAL A 29 1.00 -9.41 -15.31
CA VAL A 29 1.70 -9.48 -14.02
C VAL A 29 0.75 -9.56 -12.83
N ALA A 30 -0.52 -9.21 -13.02
CA ALA A 30 -1.60 -9.45 -12.06
C ALA A 30 -2.95 -9.52 -12.77
N ASP A 31 -3.88 -10.23 -12.14
CA ASP A 31 -5.23 -10.48 -12.63
C ASP A 31 -6.15 -10.75 -11.44
N GLY A 32 -7.11 -9.86 -11.17
CA GLY A 32 -7.99 -9.96 -10.02
C GLY A 32 -8.86 -8.72 -9.80
N THR A 33 -9.55 -8.63 -8.68
CA THR A 33 -10.32 -7.43 -8.28
C THR A 33 -9.39 -6.33 -7.75
N GLY A 34 -9.88 -5.10 -7.66
CA GLY A 34 -9.14 -4.00 -7.03
C GLY A 34 -8.60 -4.37 -5.63
N ASP A 35 -9.43 -4.99 -4.80
CA ASP A 35 -9.04 -5.43 -3.46
C ASP A 35 -7.97 -6.54 -3.45
N GLU A 36 -8.02 -7.46 -4.41
CA GLU A 36 -6.99 -8.49 -4.57
C GLU A 36 -5.65 -7.87 -4.97
N LEU A 37 -5.66 -6.91 -5.90
CA LEU A 37 -4.46 -6.21 -6.34
C LEU A 37 -3.85 -5.39 -5.17
N ARG A 38 -4.66 -4.66 -4.41
CA ARG A 38 -4.19 -3.91 -3.22
C ARG A 38 -3.56 -4.82 -2.17
N ARG A 39 -4.17 -5.98 -1.90
CA ARG A 39 -3.58 -6.98 -0.99
C ARG A 39 -2.23 -7.49 -1.51
N ALA A 40 -2.11 -7.72 -2.81
CA ALA A 40 -0.84 -8.11 -3.43
C ALA A 40 0.27 -7.04 -3.34
N ALA A 41 -0.10 -5.78 -3.10
CA ALA A 41 0.83 -4.66 -2.88
C ALA A 41 1.64 -4.76 -1.58
N GLY A 42 1.27 -5.67 -0.67
CA GLY A 42 1.99 -5.86 0.60
C GLY A 42 1.39 -5.13 1.79
N GLY A 43 0.06 -5.07 1.87
CA GLY A 43 -0.68 -4.76 3.09
C GLY A 43 -1.39 -3.40 3.11
N SER A 44 -1.32 -2.71 4.23
CA SER A 44 -2.06 -1.49 4.54
C SER A 44 -1.11 -0.31 4.75
N ARG A 45 -1.64 0.90 4.59
CA ARG A 45 -1.03 2.13 5.07
C ARG A 45 -1.56 2.44 6.46
N VAL A 46 -0.66 2.65 7.40
CA VAL A 46 -0.95 3.18 8.73
C VAL A 46 -0.32 4.56 8.80
N SER A 47 -1.05 5.58 9.22
CA SER A 47 -0.48 6.91 9.40
C SER A 47 -0.85 7.52 10.73
N VAL A 48 0.10 8.26 11.31
CA VAL A 48 -0.03 8.89 12.62
C VAL A 48 0.60 10.28 12.62
N ASP A 49 0.11 11.13 13.50
CA ASP A 49 0.68 12.45 13.80
C ASP A 49 1.77 12.32 14.88
N LEU A 50 2.98 12.71 14.50
CA LEU A 50 4.14 12.74 15.38
C LEU A 50 4.01 13.87 16.40
N ALA A 51 3.39 14.99 16.03
CA ALA A 51 3.21 16.18 16.85
C ALA A 51 4.52 16.63 17.51
N GLY A 52 5.57 16.75 16.68
CA GLY A 52 6.92 17.15 17.05
C GLY A 52 7.77 16.07 17.73
N ARG A 53 7.27 14.83 17.86
CA ARG A 53 8.06 13.71 18.40
C ARG A 53 9.01 13.13 17.33
N PRO A 54 10.17 12.60 17.73
CA PRO A 54 11.05 11.91 16.81
C PRO A 54 10.35 10.66 16.24
N ALA A 55 10.66 10.35 14.97
CA ALA A 55 10.14 9.19 14.27
C ALA A 55 11.02 7.93 14.46
N ASP A 56 12.03 8.01 15.32
CA ASP A 56 13.02 6.96 15.51
C ASP A 56 12.36 5.67 16.02
N GLY A 57 12.69 4.54 15.38
CA GLY A 57 12.21 3.22 15.77
C GLY A 57 10.82 2.86 15.23
N LEU A 58 10.16 3.75 14.48
CA LEU A 58 8.90 3.40 13.80
C LEU A 58 9.10 2.31 12.74
N GLU A 59 10.27 2.28 12.10
CA GLU A 59 10.69 1.25 11.16
C GLU A 59 10.95 -0.11 11.80
N LEU A 60 11.13 -0.15 13.12
CA LEU A 60 11.34 -1.38 13.89
C LEU A 60 10.02 -1.96 14.43
N LEU A 61 8.90 -1.25 14.23
CA LEU A 61 7.60 -1.73 14.71
C LEU A 61 7.19 -3.01 13.96
N PRO A 62 6.56 -3.96 14.66
CA PRO A 62 6.12 -5.20 14.03
C PRO A 62 5.18 -4.94 12.85
N GLY A 63 5.42 -5.67 11.75
CA GLY A 63 4.63 -5.56 10.52
C GLY A 63 5.04 -4.41 9.60
N VAL A 64 5.84 -3.44 10.06
CA VAL A 64 6.25 -2.28 9.24
C VAL A 64 7.31 -2.69 8.22
N ARG A 65 7.04 -2.37 6.94
CA ARG A 65 7.97 -2.55 5.81
C ARG A 65 8.77 -1.31 5.48
N SER A 66 8.16 -0.14 5.63
CA SER A 66 8.78 1.13 5.30
C SER A 66 8.08 2.26 6.02
N VAL A 67 8.84 3.29 6.35
CA VAL A 67 8.33 4.52 6.94
C VAL A 67 8.70 5.69 6.05
N GLU A 68 7.74 6.56 5.78
CA GLU A 68 7.93 7.84 5.10
C GLU A 68 7.42 8.95 6.01
N ILE A 69 8.22 9.99 6.21
CA ILE A 69 7.85 11.15 7.01
C ILE A 69 7.51 12.31 6.09
N ARG A 70 6.31 12.88 6.23
CA ARG A 70 5.85 14.06 5.50
C ARG A 70 5.44 15.15 6.48
N GLY A 71 6.36 16.07 6.74
CA GLY A 71 6.18 17.07 7.80
C GLY A 71 6.06 16.38 9.16
N ASP A 72 4.93 16.56 9.83
CA ASP A 72 4.66 15.96 11.15
C ASP A 72 3.86 14.65 11.08
N ARG A 73 3.66 14.10 9.87
CA ARG A 73 2.91 12.86 9.66
C ARG A 73 3.84 11.72 9.27
N ALA A 74 3.79 10.63 10.03
CA ALA A 74 4.44 9.38 9.67
C ALA A 74 3.47 8.52 8.86
N LEU A 75 3.93 8.02 7.71
CA LEU A 75 3.22 7.08 6.85
C LEU A 75 3.99 5.75 6.85
N LEU A 76 3.41 4.73 7.46
CA LEU A 76 3.98 3.41 7.58
C LEU A 76 3.27 2.49 6.59
N ARG A 77 4.04 1.74 5.81
CA ARG A 77 3.52 0.58 5.08
C ARG A 77 3.63 -0.62 6.00
N SER A 78 2.53 -1.33 6.21
CA SER A 78 2.50 -2.49 7.10
C SER A 78 1.86 -3.69 6.42
N GLU A 79 2.48 -4.86 6.59
CA GLU A 79 1.88 -6.15 6.19
C GLU A 79 0.76 -6.59 7.12
N ASP A 80 0.78 -6.10 8.35
CA ASP A 80 -0.17 -6.40 9.42
C ASP A 80 -0.46 -5.10 10.17
N SER A 81 -1.45 -4.36 9.67
CA SER A 81 -1.86 -3.09 10.26
C SER A 81 -2.30 -3.23 11.71
N ASP A 82 -2.89 -4.36 12.08
CA ASP A 82 -3.46 -4.54 13.41
C ASP A 82 -2.33 -4.64 14.43
N THR A 83 -1.32 -5.46 14.16
CA THR A 83 -0.13 -5.56 15.01
C THR A 83 0.64 -4.23 15.05
N THR A 84 0.79 -3.53 13.92
CA THR A 84 1.44 -2.21 13.90
C THR A 84 0.69 -1.17 14.73
N VAL A 85 -0.64 -1.14 14.66
CA VAL A 85 -1.48 -0.20 15.41
C VAL A 85 -1.36 -0.44 16.92
N VAL A 86 -1.35 -1.70 17.36
CA VAL A 86 -1.16 -2.06 18.77
C VAL A 86 0.20 -1.53 19.27
N ALA A 87 1.28 -1.76 18.51
CA ALA A 87 2.61 -1.27 18.89
C ALA A 87 2.69 0.27 18.93
N LEU A 88 2.04 0.96 17.98
CA LEU A 88 1.92 2.42 18.00
C LEU A 88 1.16 2.93 19.24
N ALA A 89 0.13 2.21 19.67
CA ALA A 89 -0.62 2.54 20.88
C ALA A 89 0.23 2.39 22.14
N GLU A 90 1.05 1.35 22.25
CA GLU A 90 1.99 1.15 23.36
C GLU A 90 3.04 2.27 23.46
N LEU A 91 3.48 2.81 22.32
CA LEU A 91 4.38 3.97 22.25
C LEU A 91 3.67 5.32 22.56
N GLY A 92 2.35 5.30 22.77
CA GLY A 92 1.55 6.52 22.94
C GLY A 92 1.39 7.34 21.65
N ALA A 93 1.61 6.73 20.49
CA ALA A 93 1.59 7.36 19.17
C ALA A 93 0.25 7.11 18.42
N VAL A 94 -0.87 7.55 19.01
CA VAL A 94 -2.24 7.32 18.46
C VAL A 94 -2.95 8.59 17.99
N ARG A 95 -2.24 9.71 17.89
CA ARG A 95 -2.83 10.96 17.38
C ARG A 95 -2.97 10.88 15.88
N GLY A 96 -4.14 11.27 15.36
CA GLY A 96 -4.40 11.28 13.92
C GLY A 96 -4.22 9.91 13.25
N LEU A 97 -4.44 8.82 13.99
CA LEU A 97 -4.27 7.45 13.48
C LEU A 97 -5.29 7.18 12.36
N GLU A 98 -4.78 6.77 11.20
CA GLU A 98 -5.58 6.34 10.07
C GLU A 98 -5.00 5.05 9.50
N VAL A 99 -5.87 4.06 9.29
CA VAL A 99 -5.53 2.79 8.64
C VAL A 99 -6.32 2.72 7.34
N ALA A 100 -5.63 2.58 6.23
CA ALA A 100 -6.23 2.42 4.92
C ALA A 100 -5.59 1.22 4.21
N PRO A 101 -6.33 0.48 3.37
CA PRO A 101 -5.72 -0.49 2.48
C PRO A 101 -4.69 0.20 1.57
N ALA A 102 -3.69 -0.54 1.08
CA ALA A 102 -2.82 -0.03 0.03
C ALA A 102 -3.64 0.51 -1.16
N SER A 103 -3.14 1.53 -1.83
CA SER A 103 -3.80 2.05 -3.04
C SER A 103 -3.54 1.13 -4.24
N LEU A 104 -4.36 1.25 -5.28
CA LEU A 104 -4.11 0.53 -6.52
C LEU A 104 -2.77 0.97 -7.15
N ASP A 105 -2.38 2.24 -6.99
CA ASP A 105 -1.06 2.77 -7.35
C ASP A 105 0.09 2.04 -6.64
N ASP A 106 -0.08 1.71 -5.36
CA ASP A 106 0.92 0.94 -4.62
C ASP A 106 1.03 -0.48 -5.15
N ALA A 107 -0.12 -1.10 -5.43
CA ALA A 107 -0.17 -2.43 -6.04
C ALA A 107 0.55 -2.43 -7.38
N PHE A 108 0.24 -1.47 -8.23
CA PHE A 108 0.87 -1.31 -9.53
C PHE A 108 2.39 -1.15 -9.40
N LEU A 109 2.87 -0.29 -8.50
CA LEU A 109 4.29 -0.08 -8.28
C LEU A 109 4.98 -1.35 -7.76
N ALA A 110 4.38 -2.04 -6.79
CA ALA A 110 4.92 -3.29 -6.24
C ALA A 110 4.99 -4.41 -7.29
N LEU A 111 3.94 -4.58 -8.09
CA LEU A 111 3.84 -5.62 -9.13
C LEU A 111 4.83 -5.37 -10.28
N THR A 112 4.99 -4.13 -10.72
CA THR A 112 5.92 -3.77 -11.81
C THR A 112 7.38 -3.73 -11.36
N THR A 113 7.65 -3.54 -10.06
CA THR A 113 9.00 -3.58 -9.49
C THR A 113 9.48 -5.03 -9.28
N LYS A 114 8.62 -5.95 -8.82
CA LYS A 114 8.96 -7.39 -8.70
C LYS A 114 9.41 -8.02 -10.03
N THR A 115 8.83 -7.59 -11.15
CA THR A 115 9.25 -8.03 -12.49
C THR A 115 10.71 -7.65 -12.82
N LYS A 116 11.26 -6.59 -12.22
CA LYS A 116 12.67 -6.19 -12.41
C LYS A 116 13.66 -7.08 -11.65
N GLU A 117 13.25 -7.74 -10.56
CA GLU A 117 14.14 -8.56 -9.73
C GLU A 117 14.29 -10.01 -10.24
N SER A 118 13.34 -10.52 -11.02
CA SER A 118 13.36 -11.88 -11.57
C SER A 118 14.26 -12.06 -12.82
N VAL A 119 15.04 -11.03 -13.15
CA VAL A 119 16.04 -11.06 -14.23
C VAL A 119 17.39 -10.59 -13.67
N ARG A 120 17.91 -11.33 -12.69
CA ARG A 120 19.32 -11.29 -12.27
C ARG A 120 19.79 -12.68 -11.86
#